data_AF-A0A967LTP9-F1
#
_entry.id   AF-A0A967LTP9-F1
#
_cell.length_a   1.000
_cell.length_b   1.000
_cell.length_c   1.000
_cell.angle_alpha   90.00
_cell.angle_beta   90.00
_cell.angle_gamma   90.00
#
_symmetry.space_group_name_H-M   'P 1'
#
loop_
_entity.id
_entity.type
_entity.pdbx_description
1 polymer ?
#
loop_
_entity_poly.entity_id
_entity_poly.type
_entity_poly.pdbx_seq_one_letter_code
_entity_poly.pdbx_strand_id
1 'polypeptide(L)'
;HTIVGVLPPEADVVRRAQLWVPLARDPLDASQGYSFTGIGRVKPGVTVAEARADLERAHAPIWAERDTARIVSPVVMPLRERLAGDSRPVAIALGLAVGLVLL
;
A
#
# COMPACT_ATOMS: atom_id res chain seq x y z
N HIS A 1 -27.11 -11.72 5.33
CA HIS A 1 -26.22 -10.65 5.86
C HIS A 1 -27.06 -9.42 6.16
N THR A 2 -26.79 -8.74 7.28
CA THR A 2 -27.52 -7.52 7.68
C THR A 2 -26.69 -6.30 7.30
N ILE A 3 -27.29 -5.33 6.61
CA ILE A 3 -26.65 -4.05 6.29
C ILE A 3 -26.76 -3.15 7.53
N VAL A 4 -25.62 -2.73 8.06
CA VAL A 4 -25.54 -1.88 9.27
C VAL A 4 -25.24 -0.41 8.95
N GLY A 5 -24.97 -0.09 7.68
CA GLY A 5 -24.67 1.26 7.22
C GLY A 5 -24.39 1.31 5.73
N VAL A 6 -24.41 2.53 5.19
CA VAL A 6 -24.06 2.83 3.80
C VAL A 6 -22.99 3.93 3.83
N LEU A 7 -21.85 3.68 3.19
CA LEU A 7 -20.78 4.66 3.09
C LEU A 7 -21.20 5.81 2.14
N PRO A 8 -20.83 7.05 2.45
CA PRO A 8 -21.05 8.17 1.53
C PRO A 8 -20.15 8.02 0.29
N PRO A 9 -20.51 8.62 -0.86
CA PRO A 9 -19.78 8.46 -2.12
C PRO A 9 -18.29 8.82 -2.04
N GLU A 10 -17.92 9.74 -1.16
CA GLU A 10 -16.55 10.23 -0.99
C GLU A 10 -15.64 9.25 -0.24
N ALA A 11 -16.20 8.23 0.40
CA ALA A 11 -15.42 7.26 1.16
C ALA A 11 -14.69 6.23 0.29
N ASP A 12 -14.95 6.21 -1.03
CA ASP A 12 -14.34 5.27 -1.99
C ASP A 12 -12.93 5.72 -2.45
N VAL A 13 -12.03 6.00 -1.49
CA VAL A 13 -10.73 6.66 -1.78
C VAL A 13 -9.61 5.64 -2.07
N VAL A 14 -9.72 4.43 -1.57
CA VAL A 14 -8.59 3.47 -1.50
C VAL A 14 -8.78 2.28 -2.42
N ARG A 15 -9.99 1.72 -2.47
CA ARG A 15 -10.32 0.54 -3.26
C ARG A 15 -11.81 0.61 -3.59
N ARG A 16 -12.10 0.64 -4.90
CA ARG A 16 -13.46 0.49 -5.42
C ARG A 16 -14.05 -0.82 -4.91
N ALA A 17 -14.93 -0.73 -3.93
CA ALA A 17 -15.59 -1.85 -3.31
C ALA A 17 -17.07 -1.55 -3.10
N GLN A 18 -17.93 -2.49 -3.50
CA GLN A 18 -19.38 -2.37 -3.34
C GLN A 18 -19.86 -2.82 -1.96
N LEU A 19 -19.08 -3.65 -1.27
CA LEU A 19 -19.40 -4.17 0.06
C LEU A 19 -18.14 -4.20 0.92
N TRP A 20 -18.26 -3.68 2.14
CA TRP A 20 -17.25 -3.76 3.17
C TRP A 20 -17.72 -4.72 4.25
N VAL A 21 -16.90 -5.72 4.56
CA VAL A 21 -17.15 -6.68 5.65
C VAL A 21 -15.97 -6.68 6.61
N PRO A 22 -16.18 -6.96 7.90
CA PRO A 22 -15.09 -7.09 8.85
C PRO A 22 -14.08 -8.15 8.38
N LEU A 23 -12.79 -7.84 8.50
CA LEU A 23 -11.74 -8.82 8.32
C LEU A 23 -11.75 -9.78 9.53
N ALA A 24 -12.56 -10.83 9.46
CA ALA A 24 -12.65 -11.88 10.46
C ALA A 24 -11.82 -13.07 9.99
N ARG A 25 -10.53 -13.11 10.36
CA ARG A 25 -9.71 -14.30 10.16
C ARG A 25 -10.13 -15.36 11.18
N ASP A 26 -10.32 -16.59 10.72
CA ASP A 26 -10.53 -17.72 11.62
C ASP A 26 -9.26 -17.92 12.47
N PRO A 27 -9.35 -17.85 13.81
CA PRO A 27 -8.20 -18.07 14.67
C PRO A 27 -7.68 -19.51 14.63
N LEU A 28 -8.46 -20.47 14.14
CA LEU A 28 -8.05 -21.86 13.93
C LEU A 28 -7.39 -22.06 12.55
N ASP A 29 -7.51 -21.09 11.64
CA ASP A 29 -6.86 -21.15 10.35
C ASP A 29 -5.37 -20.80 10.48
N ALA A 30 -4.56 -21.86 10.47
CA ALA A 30 -3.11 -21.78 10.47
C ALA A 30 -2.51 -21.43 9.10
N SER A 31 -3.34 -21.23 8.05
CA SER A 31 -2.86 -20.78 6.76
C SER A 31 -2.11 -19.47 6.93
N GLN A 32 -0.94 -19.35 6.30
CA GLN A 32 -0.09 -18.18 6.38
C GLN A 32 0.22 -17.72 4.96
N GLY A 33 0.09 -16.43 4.70
CA GLY A 33 0.24 -15.88 3.36
C GLY A 33 0.40 -14.38 3.33
N TYR A 34 0.77 -13.86 2.17
CA TYR A 34 1.12 -12.45 1.94
C TYR A 34 0.09 -11.72 1.08
N SER A 35 -1.17 -12.14 1.13
CA SER A 35 -2.25 -11.66 0.26
C SER A 35 -2.84 -10.30 0.67
N PHE A 36 -2.47 -9.79 1.84
CA PHE A 36 -2.99 -8.53 2.36
C PHE A 36 -2.05 -7.36 2.08
N THR A 37 -2.66 -6.23 1.75
CA THR A 37 -2.02 -4.92 1.72
C THR A 37 -2.73 -4.01 2.70
N GLY A 38 -1.99 -3.08 3.32
CA GLY A 38 -2.51 -2.19 4.35
C GLY A 38 -2.18 -0.73 4.04
N ILE A 39 -2.96 0.18 4.62
CA ILE A 39 -2.68 1.62 4.62
C ILE A 39 -2.39 2.02 6.06
N GLY A 40 -1.26 2.69 6.25
CA GLY A 40 -0.84 3.20 7.55
C GLY A 40 -0.58 4.70 7.50
N ARG A 41 -0.79 5.37 8.64
CA ARG A 41 -0.37 6.76 8.85
C ARG A 41 0.95 6.78 9.60
N VAL A 42 1.97 7.35 8.98
CA VAL A 42 3.29 7.53 9.59
C VAL A 42 3.23 8.67 10.62
N LYS A 43 4.03 8.57 11.70
CA LYS A 43 4.12 9.61 12.74
C LYS A 43 4.64 10.93 12.15
N PRO A 44 4.24 12.10 12.69
CA PRO A 44 4.83 13.38 12.28
C PRO A 44 6.36 13.36 12.38
N GLY A 45 7.04 13.89 11.37
CA GLY A 45 8.51 13.94 11.31
C GLY A 45 9.20 12.64 10.90
N VAL A 46 8.49 11.52 10.82
CA VAL A 46 9.07 10.24 10.35
C VAL A 46 9.00 10.18 8.82
N THR A 47 10.13 9.87 8.22
CA THR A 47 10.28 9.71 6.77
C THR A 47 9.74 8.35 6.32
N VAL A 48 9.40 8.26 5.03
CA VAL A 48 8.99 6.98 4.42
C VAL A 48 10.11 5.94 4.47
N ALA A 49 11.37 6.37 4.38
CA ALA A 49 12.53 5.48 4.47
C ALA A 49 12.67 4.85 5.87
N GLU A 50 12.47 5.64 6.93
CA GLU A 50 12.45 5.14 8.31
C GLU A 50 11.29 4.18 8.55
N ALA A 51 10.08 4.52 8.06
CA ALA A 51 8.93 3.64 8.14
C ALA A 51 9.14 2.29 7.42
N ARG A 52 9.82 2.32 6.25
CA ARG A 52 10.20 1.10 5.53
C ARG A 52 11.18 0.25 6.33
N ALA A 53 12.25 0.85 6.85
CA ALA A 53 13.26 0.14 7.64
C ALA A 53 12.66 -0.48 8.92
N ASP A 54 11.71 0.21 9.54
CA ASP A 54 10.98 -0.31 10.70
C ASP A 54 10.12 -1.54 10.35
N LEU A 55 9.39 -1.47 9.23
CA LEU A 55 8.56 -2.58 8.76
C LEU A 55 9.41 -3.80 8.35
N GLU A 56 10.55 -3.58 7.70
CA GLU A 56 11.52 -4.64 7.40
C GLU A 56 12.04 -5.31 8.68
N ARG A 57 12.34 -4.53 9.72
CA ARG A 57 12.76 -5.06 11.02
C ARG A 57 11.67 -5.91 11.67
N ALA A 58 10.41 -5.48 11.58
CA ALA A 58 9.26 -6.22 12.08
C ALA A 58 8.99 -7.52 11.28
N HIS A 59 9.34 -7.55 9.99
CA HIS A 59 9.20 -8.74 9.14
C HIS A 59 10.32 -9.76 9.32
N ALA A 60 11.49 -9.33 9.83
CA ALA A 60 12.68 -10.18 9.95
C ALA A 60 12.46 -11.53 10.68
N PRO A 61 11.66 -11.62 11.77
CA PRO A 61 11.36 -12.90 12.42
C PRO A 61 10.64 -13.88 11.49
N ILE A 62 9.76 -13.39 10.61
CA ILE A 62 9.03 -14.24 9.64
C ILE A 62 10.00 -14.91 8.67
N TRP A 63 11.02 -14.16 8.19
CA TRP A 63 12.07 -14.74 7.36
C TRP A 63 12.89 -15.78 8.11
N ALA A 64 13.21 -15.54 9.38
CA ALA A 64 14.00 -16.48 10.18
C ALA A 64 13.24 -17.79 10.46
N GLU A 65 11.95 -17.70 10.77
CA GLU A 65 11.16 -18.83 11.26
C GLU A 65 10.49 -19.64 10.14
N ARG A 66 10.06 -18.97 9.06
CA ARG A 66 9.16 -19.57 8.06
C ARG A 66 9.58 -19.32 6.61
N ASP A 67 10.22 -18.20 6.32
CA ASP A 67 10.52 -17.75 4.96
C ASP A 67 12.01 -17.43 4.78
N THR A 68 12.84 -18.43 4.99
CA THR A 68 14.32 -18.29 4.96
C THR A 68 14.84 -17.93 3.56
N ALA A 69 14.11 -18.32 2.52
CA ALA A 69 14.38 -17.95 1.14
C ALA A 69 13.99 -16.49 0.82
N ARG A 70 13.31 -15.79 1.74
CA ARG A 70 12.82 -14.42 1.58
C ARG A 70 12.01 -14.22 0.30
N ILE A 71 11.06 -15.11 0.04
CA ILE A 71 10.26 -15.10 -1.20
C ILE A 71 9.45 -13.81 -1.37
N VAL A 72 9.16 -13.09 -0.28
CA VAL A 72 8.59 -11.75 -0.29
C VAL A 72 9.37 -10.79 0.60
N SER A 73 9.21 -9.50 0.33
CA SER A 73 9.67 -8.43 1.22
C SER A 73 8.58 -7.39 1.42
N PRO A 74 8.43 -6.83 2.63
CA PRO A 74 7.49 -5.75 2.86
C PRO A 74 7.96 -4.50 2.10
N VAL A 75 7.01 -3.80 1.48
CA VAL A 75 7.29 -2.54 0.77
C VAL A 75 6.42 -1.44 1.36
N VAL A 76 7.02 -0.27 1.59
CA VAL A 76 6.32 0.95 1.98
C VAL A 76 6.52 1.97 0.89
N MET A 77 5.41 2.56 0.41
CA MET A 77 5.41 3.65 -0.56
C MET A 77 4.37 4.70 -0.17
N PRO A 78 4.54 5.98 -0.55
CA PRO A 78 3.53 7.00 -0.34
C PRO A 78 2.18 6.62 -0.98
N LEU A 79 1.07 6.82 -0.26
CA LEU A 79 -0.26 6.50 -0.79
C LEU A 79 -0.56 7.22 -2.12
N ARG A 80 -0.09 8.47 -2.27
CA ARG A 80 -0.21 9.25 -3.52
C ARG A 80 0.43 8.54 -4.73
N GLU A 81 1.58 7.91 -4.54
CA GLU A 81 2.30 7.19 -5.59
C GLU A 81 1.53 5.93 -5.96
N ARG A 82 0.93 5.25 -4.97
CA ARG A 82 0.10 4.07 -5.20
C ARG A 82 -1.21 4.39 -5.95
N LEU A 83 -1.79 5.56 -5.72
CA LEU A 83 -3.06 5.98 -6.33
C LEU A 83 -2.87 6.60 -7.71
N ALA A 84 -1.90 7.50 -7.87
CA ALA A 84 -1.66 8.22 -9.12
C ALA A 84 -0.71 7.49 -10.08
N GLY A 85 0.00 6.46 -9.59
CA GLY A 85 1.17 5.92 -10.27
C GLY A 85 2.34 6.89 -10.23
N ASP A 86 3.50 6.47 -10.76
CA ASP A 86 4.61 7.39 -10.97
C ASP A 86 4.34 8.24 -12.22
N SER A 87 3.69 9.39 -12.03
CA SER A 87 3.40 10.34 -13.10
C SER A 87 4.57 11.26 -13.45
N ARG A 88 5.70 11.17 -12.71
CA ARG A 88 6.89 12.00 -12.92
C ARG A 88 7.52 11.83 -14.32
N PRO A 89 7.63 10.62 -14.90
CA PRO A 89 8.19 10.43 -16.23
C PRO A 89 7.33 11.08 -17.32
N VAL A 90 6.01 10.95 -17.21
CA VAL A 90 5.06 11.55 -18.16
C VAL A 90 5.13 13.07 -18.10
N ALA A 91 5.18 13.65 -16.91
CA ALA A 91 5.33 15.09 -16.73
C ALA A 91 6.65 15.60 -17.34
N ILE A 92 7.76 14.88 -17.17
CA ILE A 92 9.05 15.23 -17.77
C ILE A 92 8.98 15.14 -19.30
N ALA A 93 8.43 14.06 -19.85
CA ALA A 93 8.30 13.87 -21.30
C ALA A 93 7.44 14.97 -21.94
N LEU A 94 6.31 15.32 -21.33
CA LEU A 94 5.47 16.42 -21.78
C LEU A 94 6.19 17.77 -21.66
N GLY A 95 6.91 18.01 -20.56
CA GLY A 95 7.71 19.23 -20.39
C GLY A 95 8.78 19.39 -21.47
N LEU A 96 9.49 18.30 -21.81
CA LEU A 96 10.48 18.30 -22.89
C LEU A 96 9.84 18.54 -24.26
N ALA A 97 8.70 17.90 -24.55
CA ALA A 97 7.97 18.08 -25.80
C ALA A 97 7.49 19.54 -25.97
N VAL A 98 6.94 20.14 -24.91
CA VAL A 98 6.55 21.56 -24.92
C VAL A 98 7.77 22.47 -25.14
N GLY A 99 8.89 22.19 -24.48
CA GLY A 99 10.13 22.94 -24.69
C GLY A 99 10.65 22.88 -26.12
N LEU A 100 10.55 21.72 -26.78
CA LEU A 100 10.93 21.53 -28.19
C LEU A 100 10.03 22.29 -29.17
N VAL A 101 8.73 22.40 -28.89
CA VAL A 101 7.77 23.13 -29.76
C VAL A 101 7.92 24.64 -29.65
N LEU A 102 8.37 25.14 -28.49
CA LEU A 102 8.57 26.58 -28.25
C LEU A 102 9.93 27.10 -28.76
N LEU A 103 10.79 26.22 -29.28
CA LEU A 103 12.05 26.54 -29.95
C LEU A 103 11.81 26.78 -31.45
#